data_AF-A0A9E0J3K9-F1
#
_entry.id   AF-A0A9E0J3K9-F1
#
_cell.length_a   1.000
_cell.length_b   1.000
_cell.length_c   1.000
_cell.angle_alpha   90.00
_cell.angle_beta   90.00
_cell.angle_gamma   90.00
#
_symmetry.space_group_name_H-M   'P 1'
#
loop_
_entity.id
_entity.type
_entity.pdbx_description
1 polymer ?
#
loop_
_entity_poly.entity_id
_entity_poly.type
_entity_poly.pdbx_seq_one_letter_code
_entity_poly.pdbx_strand_id
1 'polypeptide(L)'
;MTGADAAPWWVHGVTWLVVAAGWYTVHRATLSRERRREKRDAAKQLASDLHELEKSAREFHSAERHDEYAAAELSMRCDRLIKVVQRAPFDELKIAPSLMTSLRRAVTCHNIDRTAFSQQAANSEIQRNIRCAIDDLIDAIEEAKVRTWA
;
A
#
# COMPACT_ATOMS: atom_id res chain seq x y z
N MET A 1 -48.91 45.06 27.72
CA MET A 1 -48.62 43.80 27.03
C MET A 1 -47.27 43.99 26.37
N THR A 2 -46.26 43.29 26.87
CA THR A 2 -44.83 43.53 26.66
C THR A 2 -44.45 43.42 25.18
N GLY A 3 -43.77 44.46 24.69
CA GLY A 3 -43.26 44.54 23.33
C GLY A 3 -42.33 43.36 23.03
N ALA A 4 -42.54 42.74 21.88
CA ALA A 4 -41.60 41.78 21.33
C ALA A 4 -40.36 42.56 20.90
N ASP A 5 -39.30 42.51 21.71
CA ASP A 5 -37.97 42.96 21.31
C ASP A 5 -37.53 42.09 20.13
N ALA A 6 -37.76 42.59 18.91
CA ALA A 6 -37.32 41.93 17.69
C ALA A 6 -35.78 41.86 17.73
N ALA A 7 -35.25 40.64 17.70
CA ALA A 7 -33.81 40.41 17.67
C ALA A 7 -33.18 41.23 16.52
N PRO A 8 -32.09 41.97 16.77
CA PRO A 8 -31.46 42.75 15.73
C PRO A 8 -31.08 41.90 14.52
N TRP A 9 -31.29 42.40 13.29
CA TRP A 9 -31.04 41.67 12.04
C TRP A 9 -29.62 41.09 11.93
N TRP A 10 -28.63 41.71 12.61
CA TRP A 10 -27.24 41.22 12.67
C TRP A 10 -27.10 39.90 13.43
N VAL A 11 -27.98 39.60 14.39
CA VAL A 11 -27.98 38.33 15.14
C VAL A 11 -28.22 37.14 14.20
N HIS A 12 -29.10 37.29 13.22
CA HIS A 12 -29.35 36.26 12.21
C HIS A 12 -28.11 36.06 11.32
N GLY A 13 -27.42 37.15 10.93
CA GLY A 13 -26.17 37.07 10.18
C GLY A 13 -25.06 36.35 10.94
N VAL A 14 -24.87 36.67 12.23
CA VAL A 14 -23.90 35.99 13.11
C VAL A 14 -24.26 34.51 13.28
N THR A 15 -25.54 34.19 13.45
CA THR A 15 -26.00 32.80 13.55
C THR A 15 -25.66 31.99 12.31
N TRP A 16 -25.96 32.52 11.11
CA TRP A 16 -25.63 31.87 9.86
C TRP A 16 -24.12 31.71 9.63
N LEU A 17 -23.30 32.69 10.04
CA LEU A 17 -21.84 32.57 9.99
C LEU A 17 -21.32 31.45 10.91
N VAL A 18 -21.85 31.33 12.13
CA VAL A 18 -21.48 30.24 13.04
C VAL A 18 -21.89 28.87 12.47
N VAL A 19 -23.09 28.76 11.90
CA VAL A 19 -23.55 27.54 11.24
C VAL A 19 -22.66 27.17 10.06
N ALA A 20 -22.31 28.14 9.20
CA ALA A 20 -21.43 27.91 8.06
C ALA A 20 -20.01 27.49 8.49
N ALA A 21 -19.46 28.12 9.54
CA ALA A 21 -18.17 27.75 10.11
C ALA A 21 -18.20 26.34 10.73
N GLY A 22 -19.28 25.99 11.44
CA GLY A 22 -19.51 24.65 11.98
C GLY A 22 -19.59 23.59 10.88
N TRP A 23 -20.34 23.87 9.81
CA TRP A 23 -20.41 22.97 8.66
C TRP A 23 -19.06 22.79 7.97
N TYR A 24 -18.34 23.88 7.73
CA TYR A 24 -17.03 23.83 7.08
C TYR A 24 -16.00 23.02 7.87
N THR A 25 -15.95 23.21 9.20
CA THR A 25 -15.04 22.47 10.08
C THR A 25 -15.35 20.98 10.10
N VAL A 26 -16.63 20.60 10.20
CA VAL A 26 -17.08 19.20 10.12
C VAL A 26 -16.73 18.61 8.74
N HIS A 27 -17.03 19.32 7.66
CA HIS A 27 -16.74 18.86 6.30
C HIS A 27 -15.24 18.61 6.09
N ARG A 28 -14.39 19.54 6.55
CA ARG A 28 -12.93 19.38 6.51
C ARG A 28 -12.45 18.19 7.35
N ALA A 29 -13.03 17.99 8.54
CA ALA A 29 -12.70 16.86 9.40
C ALA A 29 -13.09 15.53 8.75
N THR A 30 -14.25 15.46 8.09
CA THR A 30 -14.72 14.29 7.34
C THR A 30 -13.77 13.95 6.20
N LEU A 31 -13.45 14.92 5.34
CA LEU A 31 -12.51 14.71 4.22
C LEU A 31 -11.13 14.24 4.69
N SER A 32 -10.62 14.79 5.81
CA SER A 32 -9.36 14.34 6.38
C SER A 32 -9.42 12.90 6.88
N ARG A 33 -10.55 12.47 7.46
CA ARG A 33 -10.74 11.09 7.94
C ARG A 33 -10.84 10.11 6.79
N GLU A 34 -11.55 10.49 5.73
CA GLU A 34 -11.69 9.68 4.51
C GLU A 34 -10.33 9.46 3.84
N ARG A 35 -9.56 10.53 3.60
CA ARG A 35 -8.20 10.40 3.02
C ARG A 35 -7.28 9.49 3.84
N ARG A 36 -7.30 9.60 5.17
CA ARG A 36 -6.52 8.71 6.05
C ARG A 36 -7.00 7.27 5.98
N ARG A 37 -8.31 7.04 5.80
CA ARG A 37 -8.86 5.70 5.62
C ARG A 37 -8.41 5.11 4.29
N GLU A 38 -8.53 5.84 3.19
CA GLU A 38 -8.08 5.42 1.86
C GLU A 38 -6.60 5.02 1.86
N LYS A 39 -5.73 5.84 2.47
CA LYS A 39 -4.29 5.52 2.61
C LYS A 39 -4.04 4.22 3.38
N ARG A 40 -4.75 4.00 4.49
CA ARG A 40 -4.62 2.77 5.29
C ARG A 40 -5.14 1.55 4.55
N ASP A 41 -6.26 1.68 3.84
CA ASP A 41 -6.86 0.59 3.08
C ASP A 41 -5.96 0.24 1.88
N ALA A 42 -5.36 1.24 1.21
CA ALA A 42 -4.36 1.02 0.17
C ALA A 42 -3.12 0.26 0.69
N ALA A 43 -2.58 0.63 1.86
CA ALA A 43 -1.44 -0.07 2.45
C ALA A 43 -1.76 -1.53 2.80
N LYS A 44 -2.97 -1.79 3.34
CA LYS A 44 -3.42 -3.17 3.59
C LYS A 44 -3.53 -3.98 2.31
N GLN A 45 -4.08 -3.38 1.25
CA GLN A 45 -4.18 -4.05 -0.05
C GLN A 45 -2.79 -4.37 -0.60
N LEU A 46 -1.85 -3.43 -0.54
CA LEU A 46 -0.48 -3.65 -1.00
C LEU A 46 0.22 -4.78 -0.23
N ALA A 47 0.06 -4.84 1.09
CA ALA A 47 0.59 -5.94 1.90
C ALA A 47 -0.04 -7.30 1.50
N SER A 48 -1.35 -7.31 1.26
CA SER A 48 -2.04 -8.51 0.74
C SER A 48 -1.49 -8.94 -0.63
N ASP A 49 -1.34 -8.00 -1.55
CA ASP A 49 -0.82 -8.27 -2.90
C ASP A 49 0.64 -8.78 -2.85
N LEU A 50 1.45 -8.30 -1.91
CA LEU A 50 2.81 -8.78 -1.67
C LEU A 50 2.82 -10.22 -1.13
N HIS A 51 1.91 -10.58 -0.23
CA HIS A 51 1.76 -11.97 0.22
C HIS A 51 1.24 -12.89 -0.90
N GLU A 52 0.35 -12.42 -1.76
CA GLU A 52 -0.07 -13.17 -2.94
C GLU A 52 1.07 -13.38 -3.94
N LEU A 53 1.95 -12.37 -4.10
CA LEU A 53 3.19 -12.50 -4.85
C LEU A 53 4.12 -13.54 -4.22
N GLU A 54 4.28 -13.54 -2.89
CA GLU A 54 5.07 -14.54 -2.17
C GLU A 54 4.55 -15.93 -2.51
N LYS A 55 3.26 -16.17 -2.31
CA LYS A 55 2.63 -17.45 -2.57
C LYS A 55 2.87 -17.90 -4.02
N SER A 56 2.62 -17.03 -4.98
CA SER A 56 2.79 -17.31 -6.41
C SER A 56 4.26 -17.63 -6.75
N ALA A 57 5.20 -16.87 -6.20
CA ALA A 57 6.63 -17.08 -6.42
C ALA A 57 7.10 -18.42 -5.84
N ARG A 58 6.65 -18.72 -4.62
CA ARG A 58 6.97 -19.96 -3.91
C ARG A 58 6.40 -21.18 -4.63
N GLU A 59 5.15 -21.10 -5.08
CA GLU A 59 4.50 -22.13 -5.89
C GLU A 59 5.28 -22.38 -7.18
N PHE A 60 5.61 -21.33 -7.94
CA PHE A 60 6.42 -21.42 -9.16
C PHE A 60 7.77 -22.11 -8.93
N HIS A 61 8.54 -21.66 -7.94
CA HIS A 61 9.86 -22.23 -7.69
C HIS A 61 9.81 -23.65 -7.08
N SER A 62 8.68 -24.04 -6.48
CA SER A 62 8.45 -25.40 -5.97
C SER A 62 7.85 -26.35 -7.02
N ALA A 63 7.48 -25.85 -8.19
CA ALA A 63 6.88 -26.66 -9.25
C ALA A 63 7.90 -27.66 -9.82
N GLU A 64 7.39 -28.81 -10.27
CA GLU A 64 8.22 -29.86 -10.87
C GLU A 64 8.77 -29.46 -12.25
N ARG A 65 8.12 -28.51 -12.93
CA ARG A 65 8.45 -28.08 -14.28
C ARG A 65 8.42 -26.58 -14.38
N HIS A 66 9.30 -26.06 -15.24
CA HIS A 66 9.29 -24.65 -15.61
C HIS A 66 8.04 -24.33 -16.44
N ASP A 67 7.30 -23.32 -16.01
CA ASP A 67 6.16 -22.76 -16.74
C ASP A 67 6.53 -21.33 -17.18
N GLU A 68 6.76 -21.14 -18.48
CA GLU A 68 7.12 -19.86 -19.07
C GLU A 68 6.05 -18.79 -18.87
N TYR A 69 4.77 -19.17 -18.86
CA TYR A 69 3.68 -18.23 -18.64
C TYR A 69 3.65 -17.77 -17.18
N ALA A 70 3.80 -18.71 -16.24
CA ALA A 70 3.87 -18.38 -14.81
C ALA A 70 5.10 -17.50 -14.49
N ALA A 71 6.25 -17.76 -15.11
CA ALA A 71 7.46 -16.95 -14.95
C ALA A 71 7.26 -15.50 -15.43
N ALA A 72 6.65 -15.33 -16.61
CA ALA A 72 6.35 -14.01 -17.17
C ALA A 72 5.32 -13.25 -16.33
N GLU A 73 4.25 -13.93 -15.91
CA GLU A 73 3.22 -13.37 -15.04
C GLU A 73 3.81 -12.92 -13.70
N LEU A 74 4.67 -13.74 -13.09
CA LEU A 74 5.33 -13.42 -11.83
C LEU A 74 6.20 -12.16 -11.94
N SER A 75 6.99 -12.06 -13.01
CA SER A 75 7.84 -10.90 -13.30
C SER A 75 6.99 -9.63 -13.50
N MET A 76 5.91 -9.74 -14.28
CA MET A 76 5.00 -8.62 -14.52
C MET A 76 4.30 -8.16 -13.23
N ARG A 77 3.84 -9.09 -12.38
CA ARG A 77 3.23 -8.78 -11.08
C ARG A 77 4.22 -8.09 -10.15
N CYS A 78 5.45 -8.59 -10.06
CA CYS A 78 6.51 -7.97 -9.28
C CYS A 78 6.76 -6.52 -9.74
N ASP A 79 6.91 -6.31 -11.06
CA ASP A 79 7.11 -4.97 -11.62
C ASP A 79 5.92 -4.03 -11.38
N ARG A 80 4.70 -4.56 -11.45
CA ARG A 80 3.49 -3.79 -11.16
C ARG A 80 3.48 -3.32 -9.71
N LEU A 81 3.78 -4.20 -8.76
CA LEU A 81 3.80 -3.87 -7.33
C LEU A 81 4.91 -2.87 -7.00
N ILE A 82 6.09 -3.02 -7.60
CA ILE A 82 7.17 -2.02 -7.46
C ILE A 82 6.69 -0.64 -7.96
N LYS A 83 5.99 -0.58 -9.10
CA LYS A 83 5.42 0.68 -9.60
C LYS A 83 4.35 1.25 -8.68
N VAL A 84 3.56 0.41 -8.00
CA VAL A 84 2.56 0.86 -7.01
C VAL A 84 3.27 1.51 -5.83
N VAL A 85 4.32 0.89 -5.28
CA VAL A 85 5.14 1.45 -4.19
C VAL A 85 5.75 2.81 -4.56
N GLN A 86 6.07 3.01 -5.83
CA GLN A 86 6.66 4.27 -6.33
C GLN A 86 5.65 5.38 -6.64
N ARG A 87 4.35 5.12 -6.50
CA ARG A 87 3.27 6.07 -6.83
C ARG A 87 2.54 6.52 -5.58
N ALA A 88 1.75 7.58 -5.71
CA ALA A 88 0.85 8.01 -4.65
C ALA A 88 -0.13 6.87 -4.27
N PRO A 89 -0.41 6.68 -2.97
CA PRO A 89 0.05 7.48 -1.83
C PRO A 89 1.45 7.11 -1.29
N PHE A 90 2.07 6.03 -1.78
CA PHE A 90 3.27 5.42 -1.20
C PHE A 90 4.58 6.17 -1.49
N ASP A 91 4.60 7.01 -2.53
CA ASP A 91 5.74 7.88 -2.84
C ASP A 91 6.07 8.88 -1.72
N GLU A 92 5.07 9.23 -0.90
CA GLU A 92 5.23 10.02 0.32
C GLU A 92 6.06 9.29 1.40
N LEU A 93 6.00 7.94 1.43
CA LEU A 93 6.66 7.13 2.46
C LEU A 93 8.18 7.04 2.27
N LYS A 94 8.68 7.40 1.08
CA LYS A 94 10.11 7.38 0.71
C LYS A 94 10.78 6.02 1.00
N ILE A 95 10.10 4.93 0.63
CA ILE A 95 10.63 3.58 0.74
C ILE A 95 11.93 3.46 -0.06
N ALA A 96 12.94 2.82 0.53
CA ALA A 96 14.27 2.71 -0.06
C ALA A 96 14.25 1.92 -1.38
N PRO A 97 14.87 2.44 -2.46
CA PRO A 97 14.97 1.73 -3.74
C PRO A 97 15.67 0.37 -3.67
N SER A 98 16.54 0.18 -2.69
CA SER A 98 17.22 -1.08 -2.43
C SER A 98 16.24 -2.21 -2.09
N LEU A 99 15.17 -1.94 -1.36
CA LEU A 99 14.17 -2.95 -0.98
C LEU A 99 13.39 -3.46 -2.20
N MET A 100 12.96 -2.55 -3.08
CA MET A 100 12.30 -2.92 -4.34
C MET A 100 13.23 -3.71 -5.26
N THR A 101 14.51 -3.36 -5.28
CA THR A 101 15.53 -4.09 -6.04
C THR A 101 15.78 -5.48 -5.45
N SER A 102 15.79 -5.60 -4.11
CA SER A 102 15.92 -6.86 -3.39
C SER A 102 14.74 -7.78 -3.70
N LEU A 103 13.51 -7.28 -3.60
CA LEU A 103 12.29 -8.00 -3.97
C LEU A 103 12.36 -8.54 -5.40
N ARG A 104 12.67 -7.67 -6.37
CA ARG A 104 12.79 -8.08 -7.78
C ARG A 104 13.82 -9.21 -7.92
N ARG A 105 15.02 -9.03 -7.36
CA ARG A 105 16.09 -10.04 -7.45
C ARG A 105 15.74 -11.37 -6.79
N ALA A 106 15.02 -11.34 -5.67
CA ALA A 106 14.61 -12.54 -4.98
C ALA A 106 13.57 -13.33 -5.80
N VAL A 107 12.59 -12.63 -6.37
CA VAL A 107 11.51 -13.24 -7.18
C VAL A 107 11.99 -13.68 -8.57
N THR A 108 12.78 -12.85 -9.25
CA THR A 108 13.30 -13.13 -10.61
C THR A 108 14.72 -13.70 -10.58
N CYS A 109 15.07 -14.42 -9.51
CA CYS A 109 16.39 -15.03 -9.37
C CYS A 109 16.74 -15.92 -10.58
N HIS A 110 17.99 -16.40 -10.69
CA HIS A 110 18.42 -17.19 -11.84
C HIS A 110 17.54 -18.43 -12.12
N ASN A 111 16.85 -18.95 -11.10
CA ASN A 111 15.90 -20.05 -11.22
C ASN A 111 14.62 -19.70 -12.02
N ILE A 112 14.42 -18.45 -12.44
CA ILE A 112 13.34 -18.06 -13.35
C ILE A 112 13.64 -18.44 -14.81
N ASP A 113 14.92 -18.62 -15.15
CA ASP A 113 15.36 -19.00 -16.49
C ASP A 113 15.13 -20.49 -16.73
N ARG A 114 14.55 -20.84 -17.88
CA ARG A 114 14.23 -22.23 -18.24
C ARG A 114 15.45 -23.16 -18.21
N THR A 115 16.63 -22.66 -18.58
CA THR A 115 17.87 -23.45 -18.64
C THR A 115 18.50 -23.72 -17.27
N ALA A 116 18.20 -22.87 -16.28
CA ALA A 116 18.71 -22.96 -14.91
C ALA A 116 17.64 -23.43 -13.90
N PHE A 117 16.40 -23.62 -14.36
CA PHE A 117 15.29 -24.01 -13.52
C PHE A 117 15.54 -25.36 -12.86
N SER A 118 15.41 -25.37 -11.54
CA SER A 118 15.39 -26.55 -10.70
C SER A 118 14.32 -26.37 -9.63
N GLN A 119 13.60 -27.46 -9.35
CA GLN A 119 12.61 -27.47 -8.28
C GLN A 119 13.28 -27.16 -6.95
N GLN A 120 12.72 -26.21 -6.22
CA GLN A 120 13.25 -25.76 -4.94
C GLN A 120 12.50 -26.39 -3.78
N ALA A 121 13.25 -26.92 -2.81
CA ALA A 121 12.69 -27.34 -1.53
C ALA A 121 12.14 -26.13 -0.76
N ALA A 122 11.13 -26.35 0.09
CA ALA A 122 10.48 -25.28 0.86
C ALA A 122 11.42 -24.48 1.77
N ASN A 123 12.53 -25.08 2.19
CA ASN A 123 13.58 -24.48 3.01
C ASN A 123 14.82 -24.03 2.22
N SER A 124 14.74 -24.04 0.88
CA SER A 124 15.81 -23.55 0.01
C SER A 124 16.10 -22.08 0.28
N GLU A 125 17.32 -21.68 -0.10
CA GLU A 125 17.73 -20.28 -0.02
C GLU A 125 16.85 -19.36 -0.86
N ILE A 126 16.41 -19.80 -2.05
CA ILE A 126 15.52 -19.02 -2.92
C ILE A 126 14.20 -18.72 -2.21
N GLN A 127 13.55 -19.76 -1.67
CA GLN A 127 12.28 -19.63 -0.94
C GLN A 127 12.42 -18.71 0.28
N ARG A 128 13.54 -18.83 1.01
CA ARG A 128 13.85 -17.95 2.15
C ARG A 128 14.05 -16.50 1.70
N ASN A 129 14.84 -16.27 0.65
CA ASN A 129 15.15 -14.92 0.17
C ASN A 129 13.90 -14.19 -0.34
N ILE A 130 12.98 -14.91 -1.00
CA ILE A 130 11.68 -14.35 -1.42
C ILE A 130 10.89 -13.86 -0.22
N ARG A 131 10.71 -14.71 0.79
CA ARG A 131 10.00 -14.36 2.02
C ARG A 131 10.66 -13.18 2.72
N CYS A 132 11.98 -13.22 2.95
CA CYS A 132 12.69 -12.12 3.59
C CYS A 132 12.53 -10.80 2.83
N ALA A 133 12.67 -10.81 1.49
CA ALA A 133 12.54 -9.58 0.71
C ALA A 133 11.11 -9.00 0.70
N ILE A 134 10.10 -9.86 0.86
CA ILE A 134 8.70 -9.45 0.99
C ILE A 134 8.44 -8.89 2.38
N ASP A 135 8.85 -9.61 3.43
CA ASP A 135 8.72 -9.17 4.82
C ASP A 135 9.43 -7.84 5.05
N ASP A 136 10.69 -7.71 4.59
CA ASP A 136 11.47 -6.46 4.69
C ASP A 136 10.76 -5.27 4.04
N LEU A 137 10.08 -5.50 2.90
CA LEU A 137 9.34 -4.44 2.21
C LEU A 137 8.04 -4.08 2.95
N ILE A 138 7.31 -5.08 3.45
CA ILE A 138 6.09 -4.87 4.24
C ILE A 138 6.42 -4.11 5.52
N ASP A 139 7.44 -4.54 6.26
CA ASP A 139 7.89 -3.91 7.50
C ASP A 139 8.30 -2.45 7.25
N ALA A 140 9.05 -2.19 6.16
CA ALA A 140 9.42 -0.82 5.79
C ALA A 140 8.19 0.05 5.46
N ILE A 141 7.16 -0.49 4.81
CA ILE A 141 5.91 0.23 4.53
C ILE A 141 5.16 0.52 5.83
N GLU A 142 5.06 -0.46 6.71
CA GLU A 142 4.38 -0.34 8.00
C GLU A 142 5.07 0.68 8.91
N GLU A 143 6.40 0.63 9.01
CA GLU A 143 7.20 1.61 9.76
C GLU A 143 7.04 3.02 9.18
N ALA A 144 7.19 3.16 7.86
CA ALA A 144 7.07 4.46 7.21
C ALA A 144 5.66 5.04 7.32
N LYS A 145 4.62 4.20 7.30
CA LYS A 145 3.23 4.58 7.54
C LYS A 145 3.05 5.17 8.94
N VAL A 146 3.59 4.53 9.97
CA VAL A 146 3.53 5.02 11.35
C VAL A 146 4.22 6.38 11.47
N ARG A 147 5.35 6.58 10.78
CA ARG A 147 6.08 7.86 10.80
C ARG A 147 5.39 8.99 10.03
N THR A 148 4.77 8.67 8.90
CA THR A 148 4.35 9.69 7.89
C THR A 148 2.85 9.96 7.93
N TRP A 149 2.03 8.96 8.26
CA TRP A 149 0.57 9.05 8.22
C TRP A 149 -0.09 8.98 9.60
N ALA A 150 0.69 9.08 10.68
CA ALA A 150 0.18 9.26 12.04
C ALA A 150 -0.71 10.52 12.19
#